data_AF-A0A086TJN7-F1
#
_entry.id   AF-A0A086TJN7-F1
#
_cell.length_a   1.000
_cell.length_b   1.000
_cell.length_c   1.000
_cell.angle_alpha   90.00
_cell.angle_beta   90.00
_cell.angle_gamma   90.00
#
_symmetry.space_group_name_H-M   'P 1'
#
loop_
_entity.id
_entity.type
_entity.pdbx_description
1 polymer ?
#
loop_
_entity_poly.entity_id
_entity_poly.type
_entity_poly.pdbx_seq_one_letter_code
_entity_poly.pdbx_strand_id
1 'polypeptide(L)'
;MEQLENSTDLHQLSSDDLLQLNIDRKRGGQKNPRQHENKGQQLAKRFFRTWLAAYLFKYGLDILPVVLTGRFVKNWSVLKKSGGRDTIEFALFFTSYLTIYKTVLWRMRSTKPDSDQWNAFVAGSVAGLSILLDRNRDRRASITRTLFIRAIHFGSALAMLQWTQRIQLKEDIKAVQPKETDSMLVLRQPLNNAAFEREKKLAQIMPTVAPILLLSVATTINIYALFLEPDCMESSYYKFLINISRFPDAVGTNWRQWMELMRTRFGVLEQSPAEDCVIPLGVSTREALAPHLARELVEAVVPAGMRHEYQLCAVLHPNMSCTGNTWAVATGAMTQAGKMYALLYGVMTFVWHHKKLEENPKEVVYRFVTSVVRSTAVSALATSVAANSVCLGRRMFGRERKLM
;
A
#
# COMPACT_ATOMS: atom_id res chain seq x y z
N MET A 1 -0.05 -17.96 21.70
CA MET A 1 -1.45 -18.18 21.27
C MET A 1 -2.35 -16.97 21.53
N GLU A 2 -1.99 -16.02 22.40
CA GLU A 2 -2.73 -14.75 22.64
C GLU A 2 -2.55 -13.63 21.58
N GLN A 3 -1.72 -13.80 20.55
CA GLN A 3 -1.46 -12.75 19.55
C GLN A 3 -2.35 -12.82 18.29
N LEU A 4 -3.22 -13.83 18.18
CA LEU A 4 -4.20 -13.96 17.10
C LEU A 4 -5.52 -13.21 17.39
N GLU A 5 -5.75 -12.75 18.63
CA GLU A 5 -6.96 -12.00 19.01
C GLU A 5 -6.94 -10.52 18.57
N ASN A 6 -5.78 -9.91 18.34
CA ASN A 6 -5.72 -8.50 17.93
C ASN A 6 -5.92 -8.26 16.43
N SER A 7 -5.79 -9.28 15.57
CA SER A 7 -6.14 -9.14 14.14
C SER A 7 -7.61 -9.37 13.87
N THR A 8 -8.32 -10.03 14.80
CA THR A 8 -9.78 -10.13 14.76
C THR A 8 -10.46 -8.80 15.05
N ASP A 9 -9.86 -7.89 15.81
CA ASP A 9 -10.46 -6.59 16.17
C ASP A 9 -10.63 -5.62 14.98
N LEU A 10 -9.70 -5.61 14.01
CA LEU A 10 -9.84 -4.81 12.79
C LEU A 10 -10.82 -5.43 11.78
N HIS A 11 -10.99 -6.76 11.81
CA HIS A 11 -12.02 -7.47 11.07
C HIS A 11 -13.40 -7.30 11.75
N GLN A 12 -13.41 -7.17 13.09
CA GLN A 12 -14.57 -6.90 13.92
C GLN A 12 -15.13 -5.50 13.68
N LEU A 13 -14.32 -4.45 13.52
CA LEU A 13 -14.87 -3.11 13.26
C LEU A 13 -15.72 -3.04 11.97
N SER A 14 -15.35 -3.78 10.92
CA SER A 14 -16.18 -3.87 9.71
C SER A 14 -17.35 -4.84 9.86
N SER A 15 -17.18 -5.96 10.58
CA SER A 15 -18.26 -6.94 10.73
C SER A 15 -19.29 -6.52 11.75
N ASP A 16 -18.89 -5.83 12.81
CA ASP A 16 -19.72 -5.30 13.89
C ASP A 16 -20.49 -4.07 13.42
N ASP A 17 -19.91 -3.18 12.60
CA ASP A 17 -20.67 -2.12 11.93
C ASP A 17 -21.71 -2.73 10.98
N LEU A 18 -21.38 -3.80 10.25
CA LEU A 18 -22.33 -4.50 9.38
C LEU A 18 -23.39 -5.29 10.18
N LEU A 19 -23.02 -5.86 11.32
CA LEU A 19 -23.92 -6.56 12.25
C LEU A 19 -24.86 -5.57 12.94
N GLN A 20 -24.35 -4.43 13.37
CA GLN A 20 -25.09 -3.35 13.99
C GLN A 20 -26.05 -2.72 12.98
N LEU A 21 -25.63 -2.54 11.71
CA LEU A 21 -26.53 -2.21 10.60
C LEU A 21 -27.62 -3.29 10.38
N ASN A 22 -27.30 -4.57 10.59
CA ASN A 22 -28.27 -5.66 10.48
C ASN A 22 -29.25 -5.72 11.67
N ILE A 23 -28.78 -5.41 12.89
CA ILE A 23 -29.57 -5.32 14.12
C ILE A 23 -30.49 -4.09 14.08
N ASP A 24 -29.97 -2.93 13.68
CA ASP A 24 -30.76 -1.71 13.50
C ASP A 24 -31.80 -1.87 12.39
N ARG A 25 -31.51 -2.70 11.37
CA ARG A 25 -32.49 -3.09 10.36
C ARG A 25 -33.55 -4.05 10.90
N LYS A 26 -33.20 -5.02 11.75
CA LYS A 26 -34.18 -5.90 12.43
C LYS A 26 -35.07 -5.12 13.39
N ARG A 27 -34.53 -4.09 14.04
CA ARG A 27 -35.29 -3.15 14.90
C ARG A 27 -36.13 -2.17 14.10
N GLY A 28 -35.68 -1.77 12.91
CA GLY A 28 -36.44 -0.99 11.95
C GLY A 28 -37.49 -1.83 11.22
N GLY A 29 -38.56 -2.20 11.95
CA GLY A 29 -39.67 -3.01 11.45
C GLY A 29 -40.14 -2.68 10.04
N GLN A 30 -40.52 -3.72 9.31
CA GLN A 30 -41.19 -3.74 8.00
C GLN A 30 -42.08 -2.50 7.82
N LYS A 31 -41.57 -1.46 7.17
CA LYS A 31 -42.41 -0.31 6.78
C LYS A 31 -43.33 -0.76 5.65
N ASN A 32 -44.63 -0.57 5.89
CA ASN A 32 -45.71 -0.97 5.00
C ASN A 32 -45.44 -0.60 3.52
N PRO A 33 -45.61 -1.54 2.57
CA PRO A 33 -45.26 -1.35 1.16
C PRO A 33 -46.17 -0.39 0.38
N ARG A 34 -47.14 0.30 1.01
CA ARG A 34 -48.16 1.11 0.32
C ARG A 34 -47.85 2.60 0.14
N GLN A 35 -46.66 3.08 0.52
CA GLN A 35 -46.27 4.49 0.32
C GLN A 35 -45.41 4.68 -0.95
N HIS A 36 -46.02 4.50 -2.12
CA HIS A 36 -45.33 4.62 -3.42
C HIS A 36 -45.50 5.97 -4.12
N GLU A 37 -46.42 6.83 -3.67
CA GLU A 37 -46.85 8.01 -4.44
C GLU A 37 -45.89 9.22 -4.37
N ASN A 38 -44.91 9.26 -3.44
CA ASN A 38 -43.99 10.40 -3.28
C ASN A 38 -42.49 10.04 -3.34
N LYS A 39 -42.12 8.89 -3.92
CA LYS A 39 -40.72 8.41 -3.90
C LYS A 39 -39.74 9.33 -4.64
N GLY A 40 -40.15 9.94 -5.76
CA GLY A 40 -39.32 10.85 -6.55
C GLY A 40 -38.94 12.12 -5.78
N GLN A 41 -39.92 12.80 -5.18
CA GLN A 41 -39.69 14.01 -4.40
C GLN A 41 -38.82 13.75 -3.15
N GLN A 42 -39.03 12.62 -2.48
CA GLN A 42 -38.20 12.24 -1.33
C GLN A 42 -36.75 11.94 -1.72
N LEU A 43 -36.53 11.29 -2.87
CA LEU A 43 -35.19 11.03 -3.38
C LEU A 43 -34.47 12.34 -3.74
N ALA A 44 -35.14 13.26 -4.45
CA ALA A 44 -34.60 14.57 -4.79
C ALA A 44 -34.22 15.39 -3.53
N LYS A 45 -35.09 15.39 -2.51
CA LYS A 45 -34.81 16.07 -1.23
C LYS A 45 -33.60 15.47 -0.50
N ARG A 46 -33.46 14.14 -0.51
CA ARG A 46 -32.29 13.44 0.09
C ARG A 46 -31.01 13.72 -0.70
N PHE A 47 -31.10 13.73 -2.03
CA PHE A 47 -29.99 14.08 -2.91
C PHE A 47 -29.49 15.49 -2.61
N PHE A 48 -30.39 16.48 -2.59
CA PHE A 48 -30.05 17.88 -2.33
C PHE A 48 -29.43 18.09 -0.95
N ARG A 49 -29.97 17.45 0.10
CA ARG A 49 -29.39 17.51 1.45
C ARG A 49 -27.97 16.94 1.51
N THR A 50 -27.75 15.81 0.86
CA THR A 50 -26.42 15.19 0.78
C THR A 50 -25.46 16.08 -0.02
N TRP A 51 -25.99 16.75 -1.05
CA TRP A 51 -25.20 17.63 -1.92
C TRP A 51 -24.77 18.89 -1.21
N LEU A 52 -25.69 19.52 -0.46
CA LEU A 52 -25.36 20.64 0.39
C LEU A 52 -24.33 20.27 1.45
N ALA A 53 -24.46 19.09 2.09
CA ALA A 53 -23.49 18.62 3.08
C ALA A 53 -22.10 18.39 2.46
N ALA A 54 -22.01 17.74 1.29
CA ALA A 54 -20.75 17.53 0.58
C ALA A 54 -20.10 18.84 0.13
N TYR A 55 -20.92 19.80 -0.34
CA TYR A 55 -20.47 21.14 -0.70
C TYR A 55 -19.88 21.87 0.50
N LEU A 56 -20.59 21.92 1.63
CA LEU A 56 -20.13 22.58 2.85
C LEU A 56 -18.87 21.93 3.42
N PHE A 57 -18.78 20.59 3.37
CA PHE A 57 -17.59 19.86 3.81
C PHE A 57 -16.36 20.20 2.97
N LYS A 58 -16.48 20.14 1.63
CA LYS A 58 -15.38 20.49 0.72
C LYS A 58 -14.97 21.95 0.87
N TYR A 59 -15.94 22.85 0.97
CA TYR A 59 -15.71 24.28 1.22
C TYR A 59 -14.94 24.51 2.53
N GLY A 60 -15.33 23.81 3.61
CA GLY A 60 -14.65 23.87 4.89
C GLY A 60 -13.19 23.39 4.83
N LEU A 61 -12.92 22.29 4.13
CA LEU A 61 -11.55 21.78 3.95
C LEU A 61 -10.65 22.76 3.18
N ASP A 62 -11.18 23.46 2.18
CA ASP A 62 -10.40 24.42 1.41
C ASP A 62 -10.09 25.70 2.19
N ILE A 63 -10.96 26.06 3.13
CA ILE A 63 -10.80 27.27 3.95
C ILE A 63 -9.95 26.99 5.19
N LEU A 64 -9.91 25.73 5.66
CA LEU A 64 -9.19 25.33 6.87
C LEU A 64 -7.73 25.84 6.92
N PRO A 65 -6.90 25.72 5.87
CA PRO A 65 -5.53 26.26 5.90
C PRO A 65 -5.48 27.79 6.03
N VAL A 66 -6.44 28.50 5.44
CA VAL A 66 -6.53 29.98 5.52
C VAL A 66 -6.95 30.43 6.91
N VAL A 67 -7.85 29.67 7.57
CA VAL A 67 -8.22 29.92 8.98
C VAL A 67 -7.03 29.64 9.90
N LEU A 68 -6.39 28.48 9.75
CA LEU A 68 -5.27 28.07 10.60
C LEU A 68 -4.07 29.00 10.49
N THR A 69 -3.86 29.63 9.33
CA THR A 69 -2.78 30.62 9.12
C THR A 69 -3.15 32.04 9.58
N GLY A 70 -4.38 32.27 10.06
CA GLY A 70 -4.83 33.58 10.55
C GLY A 70 -4.98 34.65 9.45
N ARG A 71 -4.94 34.27 8.17
CA ARG A 71 -4.95 35.21 7.03
C ARG A 71 -6.33 35.45 6.42
N PHE A 72 -7.40 35.14 7.16
CA PHE A 72 -8.79 35.19 6.67
C PHE A 72 -9.21 36.59 6.15
N VAL A 73 -8.88 37.66 6.89
CA VAL A 73 -9.35 39.02 6.55
C VAL A 73 -8.70 39.56 5.27
N LYS A 74 -7.46 39.13 4.96
CA LYS A 74 -6.68 39.67 3.82
C LYS A 74 -7.03 39.02 2.49
N ASN A 75 -7.67 37.84 2.50
CA ASN A 75 -7.82 36.97 1.33
C ASN A 75 -9.29 36.62 1.00
N TRP A 76 -10.21 37.59 1.02
CA TRP A 76 -11.63 37.36 0.70
C TRP A 76 -11.85 36.74 -0.69
N SER A 77 -10.99 37.07 -1.67
CA SER A 77 -11.01 36.49 -3.02
C SER A 77 -10.81 34.97 -3.01
N VAL A 78 -10.01 34.45 -2.07
CA VAL A 78 -9.78 33.00 -1.90
C VAL A 78 -11.04 32.31 -1.38
N LEU A 79 -11.79 32.96 -0.48
CA LEU A 79 -13.05 32.45 0.06
C LEU A 79 -14.15 32.35 -1.00
N LYS A 80 -14.22 33.32 -1.92
CA LYS A 80 -15.14 33.27 -3.06
C LYS A 80 -14.72 32.22 -4.08
N LYS A 81 -13.41 32.04 -4.28
CA LYS A 81 -12.85 31.03 -5.18
C LYS A 81 -13.03 29.60 -4.67
N SER A 82 -12.94 29.38 -3.35
CA SER A 82 -13.17 28.06 -2.73
C SER A 82 -14.63 27.61 -2.80
N GLY A 83 -15.59 28.53 -2.86
CA GLY A 83 -17.01 28.21 -3.10
C GLY A 83 -17.37 28.06 -4.59
N GLY A 84 -16.39 28.12 -5.48
CA GLY A 84 -16.59 28.20 -6.92
C GLY A 84 -17.03 26.88 -7.57
N ARG A 85 -16.93 26.87 -8.90
CA ARG A 85 -17.33 25.76 -9.77
C ARG A 85 -16.74 24.40 -9.36
N ASP A 86 -15.50 24.38 -8.88
CA ASP A 86 -14.81 23.15 -8.48
C ASP A 86 -15.52 22.42 -7.31
N THR A 87 -15.98 23.17 -6.31
CA THR A 87 -16.69 22.64 -5.14
C THR A 87 -18.09 22.15 -5.51
N ILE A 88 -18.75 22.83 -6.44
CA ILE A 88 -20.05 22.39 -7.00
C ILE A 88 -19.88 21.06 -7.76
N GLU A 89 -18.87 20.98 -8.64
CA GLU A 89 -18.58 19.77 -9.43
C GLU A 89 -18.20 18.58 -8.53
N PHE A 90 -17.35 18.80 -7.53
CA PHE A 90 -17.02 17.78 -6.53
C PHE A 90 -18.26 17.29 -5.77
N ALA A 91 -19.10 18.22 -5.29
CA ALA A 91 -20.32 17.88 -4.56
C ALA A 91 -21.28 17.07 -5.45
N LEU A 92 -21.46 17.45 -6.72
CA LEU A 92 -22.29 16.71 -7.67
C LEU A 92 -21.76 15.29 -7.94
N PHE A 93 -20.45 15.14 -8.14
CA PHE A 93 -19.81 13.83 -8.27
C PHE A 93 -20.05 12.97 -7.02
N PHE A 94 -19.78 13.50 -5.83
CA PHE A 94 -19.87 12.73 -4.59
C PHE A 94 -21.30 12.29 -4.27
N THR A 95 -22.29 13.14 -4.55
CA THR A 95 -23.69 12.80 -4.28
C THR A 95 -24.29 11.86 -5.29
N SER A 96 -23.94 12.01 -6.57
CA SER A 96 -24.31 11.04 -7.60
C SER A 96 -23.71 9.67 -7.28
N TYR A 97 -22.43 9.61 -6.87
CA TYR A 97 -21.79 8.38 -6.39
C TYR A 97 -22.60 7.71 -5.29
N LEU A 98 -22.89 8.41 -4.19
CA LEU A 98 -23.63 7.87 -3.05
C LEU A 98 -25.06 7.44 -3.41
N THR A 99 -25.72 8.19 -4.29
CA THR A 99 -27.10 7.93 -4.68
C THR A 99 -27.18 6.70 -5.58
N ILE A 100 -26.30 6.59 -6.57
CA ILE A 100 -26.19 5.40 -7.44
C ILE A 100 -25.84 4.18 -6.59
N TYR A 101 -24.83 4.28 -5.72
CA TYR A 101 -24.41 3.20 -4.84
C TYR A 101 -25.58 2.66 -4.00
N LYS A 102 -26.29 3.53 -3.27
CA LYS A 102 -27.42 3.13 -2.42
C LYS A 102 -28.58 2.54 -3.24
N THR A 103 -28.86 3.11 -4.41
CA THR A 103 -29.96 2.65 -5.26
C THR A 103 -29.67 1.27 -5.84
N VAL A 104 -28.47 1.07 -6.39
CA VAL A 104 -28.02 -0.23 -6.93
C VAL A 104 -27.96 -1.28 -5.83
N LEU A 105 -27.36 -0.94 -4.68
CA LEU A 105 -27.26 -1.86 -3.54
C LEU A 105 -28.63 -2.28 -3.01
N TRP A 106 -29.56 -1.33 -2.85
CA TRP A 106 -30.94 -1.65 -2.46
C TRP A 106 -31.62 -2.58 -3.48
N ARG A 107 -31.45 -2.29 -4.78
CA ARG A 107 -32.04 -3.10 -5.85
C ARG A 107 -31.47 -4.52 -5.87
N MET A 108 -30.16 -4.68 -5.72
CA MET A 108 -29.50 -5.99 -5.68
C MET A 108 -29.85 -6.78 -4.42
N ARG A 109 -29.90 -6.13 -3.25
CA ARG A 109 -30.36 -6.77 -2.01
C ARG A 109 -31.81 -7.25 -2.09
N SER A 110 -32.62 -6.62 -2.93
CA SER A 110 -34.02 -7.04 -3.16
C SER A 110 -34.12 -8.27 -4.05
N THR A 111 -33.13 -8.53 -4.92
CA THR A 111 -33.12 -9.70 -5.80
C THR A 111 -32.32 -10.89 -5.24
N LYS A 112 -31.21 -10.65 -4.53
CA LYS A 112 -30.36 -11.66 -3.91
C LYS A 112 -29.85 -11.19 -2.54
N PRO A 113 -30.56 -11.51 -1.44
CA PRO A 113 -30.19 -11.03 -0.10
C PRO A 113 -28.92 -11.69 0.45
N ASP A 114 -28.60 -12.92 0.05
CA ASP A 114 -27.54 -13.73 0.67
C ASP A 114 -26.11 -13.35 0.26
N SER A 115 -25.97 -12.44 -0.70
CA SER A 115 -24.71 -12.11 -1.38
C SER A 115 -24.26 -10.66 -1.11
N ASP A 116 -24.29 -10.22 0.15
CA ASP A 116 -24.17 -8.80 0.49
C ASP A 116 -22.86 -8.16 0.04
N GLN A 117 -21.73 -8.87 0.18
CA GLN A 117 -20.41 -8.37 -0.21
C GLN A 117 -20.28 -8.18 -1.73
N TRP A 118 -20.78 -9.14 -2.51
CA TRP A 118 -20.81 -9.04 -3.98
C TRP A 118 -21.75 -7.94 -4.46
N ASN A 119 -22.91 -7.79 -3.79
CA ASN A 119 -23.84 -6.70 -4.09
C ASN A 119 -23.19 -5.33 -3.83
N ALA A 120 -22.46 -5.18 -2.73
CA ALA A 120 -21.71 -3.97 -2.40
C ALA A 120 -20.60 -3.67 -3.42
N PHE A 121 -19.88 -4.70 -3.88
CA PHE A 121 -18.85 -4.55 -4.91
C PHE A 121 -19.43 -4.05 -6.23
N VAL A 122 -20.47 -4.72 -6.74
CA VAL A 122 -21.12 -4.32 -8.00
C VAL A 122 -21.72 -2.92 -7.89
N ALA A 123 -22.39 -2.60 -6.78
CA ALA A 123 -22.91 -1.26 -6.52
C ALA A 123 -21.79 -0.20 -6.53
N GLY A 124 -20.64 -0.51 -5.91
CA GLY A 124 -19.45 0.36 -5.91
C GLY A 124 -18.87 0.57 -7.30
N SER A 125 -18.75 -0.49 -8.11
CA SER A 125 -18.26 -0.44 -9.49
C SER A 125 -19.16 0.39 -10.40
N VAL A 126 -20.48 0.21 -10.30
CA VAL A 126 -21.44 1.01 -11.08
C VAL A 126 -21.45 2.46 -10.62
N ALA A 127 -21.43 2.71 -9.30
CA ALA A 127 -21.34 4.06 -8.75
C ALA A 127 -20.04 4.76 -9.14
N GLY A 128 -18.93 4.03 -9.29
CA GLY A 128 -17.63 4.55 -9.72
C GLY A 128 -17.67 5.26 -11.07
N LEU A 129 -18.62 4.93 -11.96
CA LEU A 129 -18.83 5.62 -13.23
C LEU A 129 -19.25 7.09 -13.06
N SER A 130 -19.79 7.47 -11.89
CA SER A 130 -20.15 8.87 -11.60
C SER A 130 -18.94 9.79 -11.62
N ILE A 131 -17.72 9.25 -11.50
CA ILE A 131 -16.48 10.03 -11.56
C ILE A 131 -16.27 10.76 -12.89
N LEU A 132 -16.95 10.33 -13.95
CA LEU A 132 -16.96 11.02 -15.24
C LEU A 132 -17.61 12.41 -15.16
N LEU A 133 -18.43 12.66 -14.13
CA LEU A 133 -19.01 13.98 -13.84
C LEU A 133 -17.97 14.97 -13.29
N ASP A 134 -16.84 14.48 -12.76
CA ASP A 134 -15.75 15.33 -12.31
C ASP A 134 -14.92 15.81 -13.51
N ARG A 135 -14.95 17.12 -13.75
CA ARG A 135 -14.26 17.76 -14.89
C ARG A 135 -12.79 18.00 -14.61
N ASN A 136 -12.39 18.05 -13.34
CA ASN A 136 -11.00 18.22 -12.94
C ASN A 136 -10.23 16.93 -13.22
N ARG A 137 -9.34 16.96 -14.22
CA ARG A 137 -8.60 15.76 -14.68
C ARG A 137 -7.68 15.20 -13.60
N ASP A 138 -7.01 16.05 -12.84
CA ASP A 138 -6.04 15.64 -11.82
C ASP A 138 -6.74 15.00 -10.62
N ARG A 139 -7.81 15.64 -10.14
CA ARG A 139 -8.65 15.08 -9.06
C ARG A 139 -9.29 13.77 -9.50
N ARG A 140 -9.85 13.72 -10.71
CA ARG A 140 -10.43 12.49 -11.27
C ARG A 140 -9.40 11.37 -11.32
N ALA A 141 -8.20 11.61 -11.86
CA ALA A 141 -7.15 10.60 -11.93
C ALA A 141 -6.75 10.09 -10.52
N SER A 142 -6.61 10.99 -9.55
CA SER A 142 -6.30 10.64 -8.16
C SER A 142 -7.40 9.79 -7.50
N ILE A 143 -8.66 10.20 -7.64
CA ILE A 143 -9.81 9.44 -7.11
C ILE A 143 -9.95 8.10 -7.82
N THR A 144 -9.80 8.03 -9.16
CA THR A 144 -9.85 6.78 -9.93
C THR A 144 -8.79 5.79 -9.44
N ARG A 145 -7.54 6.23 -9.28
CA ARG A 145 -6.46 5.38 -8.75
C ARG A 145 -6.81 4.87 -7.36
N THR A 146 -7.32 5.74 -6.49
CA THR A 146 -7.71 5.37 -5.12
C THR A 146 -8.86 4.35 -5.10
N LEU A 147 -9.92 4.58 -5.89
CA LEU A 147 -11.05 3.66 -6.00
C LEU A 147 -10.64 2.32 -6.60
N PHE A 148 -9.76 2.32 -7.59
CA PHE A 148 -9.23 1.11 -8.21
C PHE A 148 -8.45 0.26 -7.22
N ILE A 149 -7.53 0.87 -6.46
CA ILE A 149 -6.79 0.18 -5.40
C ILE A 149 -7.74 -0.38 -4.33
N ARG A 150 -8.75 0.41 -3.92
CA ARG A 150 -9.78 -0.05 -2.97
C ARG A 150 -10.61 -1.21 -3.52
N ALA A 151 -10.93 -1.21 -4.81
CA ALA A 151 -11.66 -2.29 -5.47
C ALA A 151 -10.84 -3.58 -5.51
N ILE A 152 -9.55 -3.51 -5.85
CA ILE A 152 -8.62 -4.66 -5.78
C ILE A 152 -8.53 -5.17 -4.35
N HIS A 153 -8.34 -4.29 -3.37
CA HIS A 153 -8.25 -4.67 -1.96
C HIS A 153 -9.53 -5.40 -1.51
N PHE A 154 -10.71 -4.84 -1.80
CA PHE A 154 -11.98 -5.48 -1.50
C PHE A 154 -12.13 -6.85 -2.19
N GLY A 155 -11.82 -6.92 -3.49
CA GLY A 155 -11.89 -8.17 -4.26
C GLY A 155 -10.95 -9.25 -3.71
N SER A 156 -9.74 -8.87 -3.30
CA SER A 156 -8.77 -9.78 -2.68
C SER A 156 -9.26 -10.30 -1.32
N ALA A 157 -9.83 -9.43 -0.49
CA ALA A 157 -10.41 -9.82 0.79
C ALA A 157 -11.61 -10.77 0.60
N LEU A 158 -12.49 -10.47 -0.35
CA LEU A 158 -13.61 -11.33 -0.71
C LEU A 158 -13.14 -12.71 -1.19
N ALA A 159 -12.11 -12.76 -2.05
CA ALA A 159 -11.52 -14.00 -2.51
C ALA A 159 -10.93 -14.82 -1.35
N MET A 160 -10.24 -14.19 -0.41
CA MET A 160 -9.73 -14.86 0.80
C MET A 160 -10.85 -15.39 1.70
N LEU A 161 -11.93 -14.63 1.88
CA LEU A 161 -13.10 -15.09 2.65
C LEU A 161 -13.77 -16.29 1.99
N GLN A 162 -14.00 -16.24 0.67
CA GLN A 162 -14.57 -17.37 -0.07
C GLN A 162 -13.66 -18.60 0.01
N TRP A 163 -12.35 -18.39 -0.04
CA TRP A 163 -11.38 -19.47 0.06
C TRP A 163 -11.37 -20.13 1.44
N THR A 164 -11.36 -19.33 2.51
CA THR A 164 -11.43 -19.83 3.89
C THR A 164 -12.74 -20.56 4.18
N GLN A 165 -13.88 -20.05 3.69
CA GLN A 165 -15.17 -20.75 3.78
C GLN A 165 -15.16 -22.10 3.04
N ARG A 166 -14.54 -22.17 1.86
CA ARG A 166 -14.37 -23.45 1.14
C ARG A 166 -13.51 -24.44 1.91
N ILE A 167 -12.47 -23.97 2.60
CA ILE A 167 -11.64 -24.82 3.46
C ILE A 167 -12.47 -25.35 4.63
N GLN A 168 -13.22 -24.47 5.34
CA GLN A 168 -14.09 -24.87 6.45
C GLN A 168 -15.14 -25.90 6.03
N LEU A 169 -15.82 -25.69 4.89
CA LEU A 169 -16.80 -26.64 4.36
C LEU A 169 -16.17 -28.03 4.10
N LYS A 170 -14.93 -28.07 3.57
CA LYS A 170 -14.20 -29.34 3.38
C LYS A 170 -13.87 -30.00 4.73
N GLU A 171 -13.60 -29.24 5.79
CA GLU A 171 -13.40 -29.78 7.14
C GLU A 171 -14.69 -30.37 7.70
N ASP A 172 -15.81 -29.65 7.58
CA ASP A 172 -17.11 -30.11 8.06
C ASP A 172 -17.56 -31.40 7.35
N ILE A 173 -17.37 -31.49 6.02
CA ILE A 173 -17.67 -32.71 5.26
C ILE A 173 -16.82 -33.90 5.73
N LYS A 174 -15.53 -33.67 6.02
CA LYS A 174 -14.63 -34.71 6.56
C LYS A 174 -15.03 -35.15 7.97
N ALA A 175 -15.53 -34.23 8.80
CA ALA A 175 -15.99 -34.54 10.15
C ALA A 175 -17.28 -35.37 10.15
N VAL A 176 -18.16 -35.18 9.15
CA VAL A 176 -19.44 -35.88 9.04
C VAL A 176 -19.31 -37.28 8.41
N GLN A 177 -18.32 -37.54 7.55
CA GLN A 177 -18.15 -38.87 6.95
C GLN A 177 -17.65 -39.89 7.99
N PRO A 178 -18.47 -40.89 8.39
CA PRO A 178 -18.06 -41.89 9.35
C PRO A 178 -17.03 -42.84 8.73
N LYS A 179 -16.11 -43.35 9.56
CA LYS A 179 -15.00 -44.27 9.20
C LYS A 179 -15.42 -45.63 8.60
N GLU A 180 -16.69 -45.85 8.29
CA GLU A 180 -17.25 -47.19 8.06
C GLU A 180 -17.19 -47.66 6.60
N THR A 181 -16.81 -46.79 5.65
CA THR A 181 -16.73 -47.11 4.20
C THR A 181 -15.30 -47.38 3.72
N ASP A 182 -14.48 -48.05 4.54
CA ASP A 182 -13.02 -48.12 4.38
C ASP A 182 -12.50 -49.25 3.44
N SER A 183 -13.37 -50.06 2.83
CA SER A 183 -12.90 -51.27 2.13
C SER A 183 -12.60 -51.09 0.63
N MET A 184 -13.07 -50.03 -0.03
CA MET A 184 -12.93 -49.90 -1.51
C MET A 184 -12.38 -48.56 -2.03
N LEU A 185 -12.15 -47.56 -1.17
CA LEU A 185 -11.72 -46.21 -1.60
C LEU A 185 -10.29 -45.82 -1.15
N VAL A 186 -9.49 -46.80 -0.70
CA VAL A 186 -8.21 -46.57 0.01
C VAL A 186 -7.09 -46.04 -0.91
N LEU A 187 -7.13 -46.27 -2.23
CA LEU A 187 -6.02 -45.89 -3.12
C LEU A 187 -6.06 -44.43 -3.61
N ARG A 188 -7.17 -43.69 -3.46
CA ARG A 188 -7.31 -42.31 -4.00
C ARG A 188 -7.32 -41.19 -2.94
N GLN A 189 -7.46 -41.52 -1.66
CA GLN A 189 -7.54 -40.54 -0.56
C GLN A 189 -6.21 -39.88 -0.12
N PRO A 190 -5.02 -40.53 -0.14
CA PRO A 190 -3.85 -39.95 0.53
C PRO A 190 -3.29 -38.68 -0.16
N LEU A 191 -3.34 -38.61 -1.50
CA LEU A 191 -2.89 -37.43 -2.25
C LEU A 191 -3.75 -36.19 -1.98
N ASN A 192 -5.05 -36.36 -1.75
CA ASN A 192 -5.98 -35.26 -1.48
C ASN A 192 -5.83 -34.68 -0.05
N ASN A 193 -5.38 -35.50 0.91
CA ASN A 193 -5.19 -35.03 2.29
C ASN A 193 -3.94 -34.16 2.43
N ALA A 194 -2.82 -34.51 1.80
CA ALA A 194 -1.60 -33.70 1.84
C ALA A 194 -1.79 -32.34 1.16
N ALA A 195 -2.51 -32.28 0.03
CA ALA A 195 -2.83 -31.04 -0.67
C ALA A 195 -3.73 -30.13 0.18
N PHE A 196 -4.75 -30.69 0.83
CA PHE A 196 -5.65 -29.94 1.71
C PHE A 196 -4.93 -29.36 2.93
N GLU A 197 -4.03 -30.12 3.56
CA GLU A 197 -3.23 -29.62 4.70
C GLU A 197 -2.28 -28.47 4.28
N ARG A 198 -1.69 -28.55 3.07
CA ARG A 198 -0.92 -27.43 2.52
C ARG A 198 -1.78 -26.21 2.28
N GLU A 199 -2.98 -26.39 1.71
CA GLU A 199 -3.96 -25.33 1.47
C GLU A 199 -4.35 -24.61 2.79
N LYS A 200 -4.66 -25.39 3.83
CA LYS A 200 -4.99 -24.88 5.17
C LYS A 200 -3.83 -24.09 5.79
N LYS A 201 -2.61 -24.65 5.80
CA LYS A 201 -1.42 -23.95 6.32
C LYS A 201 -1.19 -22.63 5.57
N LEU A 202 -1.37 -22.65 4.25
CA LEU A 202 -1.15 -21.47 3.43
C LEU A 202 -2.22 -20.40 3.70
N ALA A 203 -3.49 -20.78 3.87
CA ALA A 203 -4.56 -19.85 4.26
C ALA A 203 -4.35 -19.23 5.66
N GLN A 204 -3.77 -19.97 6.61
CA GLN A 204 -3.42 -19.45 7.94
C GLN A 204 -2.25 -18.45 7.90
N ILE A 205 -1.27 -18.68 7.04
CA ILE A 205 -0.06 -17.85 6.92
C ILE A 205 -0.33 -16.58 6.09
N MET A 206 -1.21 -16.67 5.08
CA MET A 206 -1.43 -15.62 4.08
C MET A 206 -1.76 -14.24 4.67
N PRO A 207 -2.67 -14.08 5.67
CA PRO A 207 -2.99 -12.75 6.23
C PRO A 207 -1.79 -12.05 6.86
N THR A 208 -0.82 -12.82 7.37
CA THR A 208 0.40 -12.29 7.99
C THR A 208 1.44 -11.94 6.94
N VAL A 209 1.58 -12.78 5.91
CA VAL A 209 2.65 -12.67 4.90
C VAL A 209 2.28 -11.69 3.78
N ALA A 210 1.01 -11.63 3.37
CA ALA A 210 0.57 -10.82 2.23
C ALA A 210 0.90 -9.32 2.37
N PRO A 211 0.67 -8.64 3.52
CA PRO A 211 1.05 -7.24 3.68
C PRO A 211 2.55 -7.02 3.57
N ILE A 212 3.36 -7.95 4.09
CA ILE A 212 4.82 -7.89 4.05
C ILE A 212 5.31 -8.03 2.61
N LEU A 213 4.77 -9.00 1.85
CA LEU A 213 5.11 -9.19 0.45
C LEU A 213 4.70 -7.99 -0.39
N LEU A 214 3.49 -7.47 -0.20
CA LEU A 214 2.99 -6.31 -0.93
C LEU A 214 3.87 -5.09 -0.67
N LEU A 215 4.20 -4.82 0.60
CA LEU A 215 5.11 -3.74 0.96
C LEU A 215 6.48 -3.94 0.30
N SER A 216 7.05 -5.15 0.38
CA SER A 216 8.37 -5.45 -0.19
C SER A 216 8.40 -5.27 -1.71
N VAL A 217 7.38 -5.75 -2.41
CA VAL A 217 7.24 -5.56 -3.87
C VAL A 217 7.08 -4.08 -4.21
N ALA A 218 6.20 -3.36 -3.50
CA ALA A 218 6.00 -1.93 -3.74
C ALA A 218 7.28 -1.12 -3.48
N THR A 219 8.01 -1.41 -2.41
CA THR A 219 9.31 -0.79 -2.12
C THR A 219 10.33 -1.13 -3.20
N THR A 220 10.37 -2.37 -3.69
CA THR A 220 11.26 -2.78 -4.78
C THR A 220 10.96 -2.01 -6.07
N ILE A 221 9.68 -1.89 -6.45
CA ILE A 221 9.25 -1.12 -7.62
C ILE A 221 9.63 0.36 -7.47
N ASN A 222 9.38 0.95 -6.30
CA ASN A 222 9.72 2.36 -6.05
C ASN A 222 11.23 2.61 -6.11
N ILE A 223 12.04 1.71 -5.53
CA ILE A 223 13.51 1.82 -5.60
C ILE A 223 13.99 1.63 -7.05
N TYR A 224 13.46 0.63 -7.75
CA TYR A 224 13.78 0.40 -9.15
C TYR A 224 13.46 1.64 -10.01
N ALA A 225 12.23 2.16 -9.90
CA ALA A 225 11.81 3.37 -10.60
C ALA A 225 12.68 4.58 -10.21
N LEU A 226 13.04 4.73 -8.93
CA LEU A 226 13.89 5.82 -8.45
C LEU A 226 15.28 5.82 -9.11
N PHE A 227 15.88 4.63 -9.27
CA PHE A 227 17.25 4.51 -9.76
C PHE A 227 17.36 4.36 -11.27
N LEU A 228 16.44 3.64 -11.90
CA LEU A 228 16.58 3.22 -13.30
C LEU A 228 15.60 3.95 -14.23
N GLU A 229 14.38 4.21 -13.77
CA GLU A 229 13.30 4.79 -14.62
C GLU A 229 12.57 5.94 -13.91
N PRO A 230 13.26 7.04 -13.54
CA PRO A 230 12.67 8.14 -12.78
C PRO A 230 11.54 8.85 -13.54
N ASP A 231 11.58 8.77 -14.87
CA ASP A 231 10.57 9.37 -15.77
C ASP A 231 9.20 8.68 -15.67
N CYS A 232 9.15 7.47 -15.11
CA CYS A 232 7.90 6.76 -14.84
C CYS A 232 7.16 7.31 -13.60
N MET A 233 7.81 8.16 -12.79
CA MET A 233 7.22 8.73 -11.58
C MET A 233 6.83 10.19 -11.77
N GLU A 234 5.79 10.60 -11.04
CA GLU A 234 5.44 12.02 -10.97
C GLU A 234 6.58 12.81 -10.34
N SER A 235 6.94 13.96 -10.93
CA SER A 235 8.09 14.76 -10.47
C SER A 235 8.00 15.19 -8.99
N SER A 236 6.78 15.36 -8.47
CA SER A 236 6.50 15.64 -7.05
C SER A 236 6.88 14.44 -6.17
N TYR A 237 6.48 13.23 -6.57
CA TYR A 237 6.77 11.98 -5.89
C TYR A 237 8.26 11.62 -5.96
N TYR A 238 8.89 11.81 -7.12
CA TYR A 238 10.33 11.64 -7.27
C TYR A 238 11.13 12.55 -6.32
N LYS A 239 10.81 13.85 -6.27
CA LYS A 239 11.45 14.80 -5.34
C LYS A 239 11.24 14.40 -3.89
N PHE A 240 10.03 13.93 -3.55
CA PHE A 240 9.72 13.42 -2.22
C PHE A 240 10.58 12.19 -1.87
N LEU A 241 10.67 11.21 -2.76
CA LEU A 241 11.49 10.01 -2.55
C LEU A 241 12.98 10.32 -2.44
N ILE A 242 13.52 11.21 -3.28
CA ILE A 242 14.93 11.65 -3.20
C ILE A 242 15.21 12.37 -1.87
N ASN A 243 14.29 13.22 -1.41
CA ASN A 243 14.45 13.91 -0.14
C ASN A 243 14.41 12.94 1.05
N ILE A 244 13.51 11.96 1.00
CA ILE A 244 13.41 10.93 2.04
C ILE A 244 14.59 9.98 2.02
N SER A 245 15.10 9.58 0.85
CA SER A 245 16.20 8.62 0.75
C SER A 245 17.53 9.20 1.22
N ARG A 246 17.65 10.53 1.33
CA ARG A 246 18.90 11.25 1.63
C ARG A 246 20.06 10.86 0.72
N PHE A 247 19.74 10.35 -0.48
CA PHE A 247 20.73 9.97 -1.48
C PHE A 247 21.66 11.14 -1.85
N PRO A 248 21.17 12.40 -1.99
CA PRO A 248 22.04 13.55 -2.21
C PRO A 248 23.04 13.79 -1.09
N ASP A 249 22.71 13.46 0.16
CA ASP A 249 23.62 13.62 1.30
C ASP A 249 24.79 12.62 1.22
N ALA A 250 24.55 11.44 0.65
CA ALA A 250 25.56 10.38 0.52
C ALA A 250 26.51 10.57 -0.67
N VAL A 251 25.99 11.04 -1.81
CA VAL A 251 26.76 11.21 -3.07
C VAL A 251 27.26 12.65 -3.26
N GLY A 252 26.68 13.62 -2.54
CA GLY A 252 27.03 15.03 -2.64
C GLY A 252 26.31 15.77 -3.77
N THR A 253 26.80 16.96 -4.10
CA THR A 253 26.19 17.87 -5.09
C THR A 253 26.08 17.28 -6.50
N ASN A 254 26.94 16.31 -6.83
CA ASN A 254 27.00 15.65 -8.14
C ASN A 254 26.10 14.42 -8.28
N TRP A 255 25.20 14.17 -7.32
CA TRP A 255 24.33 12.98 -7.33
C TRP A 255 23.53 12.80 -8.63
N ARG A 256 23.16 13.89 -9.32
CA ARG A 256 22.44 13.80 -10.61
C ARG A 256 23.29 13.20 -11.72
N GLN A 257 24.54 13.63 -11.84
CA GLN A 257 25.49 13.07 -12.81
C GLN A 257 25.74 11.59 -12.52
N TRP A 258 25.82 11.25 -11.23
CA TRP A 258 25.97 9.88 -10.77
C TRP A 258 24.77 8.99 -11.15
N MET A 259 23.55 9.50 -10.99
CA MET A 259 22.32 8.80 -11.40
C MET A 259 22.19 8.66 -12.91
N GLU A 260 22.66 9.64 -13.69
CA GLU A 260 22.72 9.52 -15.14
C GLU A 260 23.69 8.41 -15.55
N LEU A 261 24.90 8.38 -14.98
CA LEU A 261 25.86 7.31 -15.22
C LEU A 261 25.27 5.93 -14.90
N MET A 262 24.63 5.79 -13.75
CA MET A 262 24.00 4.54 -13.35
C MET A 262 23.02 4.04 -14.41
N ARG A 263 22.18 4.94 -14.96
CA ARG A 263 21.21 4.62 -16.01
C ARG A 263 21.88 4.27 -17.34
N THR A 264 22.85 5.08 -17.78
CA THR A 264 23.58 4.82 -19.02
C THR A 264 24.32 3.48 -18.96
N ARG A 265 25.03 3.20 -17.85
CA ARG A 265 25.75 1.93 -17.66
C ARG A 265 24.81 0.74 -17.55
N PHE A 266 23.66 0.90 -16.88
CA PHE A 266 22.66 -0.16 -16.83
C PHE A 266 22.16 -0.54 -18.23
N GLY A 267 21.81 0.45 -19.06
CA GLY A 267 21.35 0.19 -20.43
C GLY A 267 22.40 -0.46 -21.34
N VAL A 268 23.69 -0.10 -21.18
CA VAL A 268 24.79 -0.75 -21.91
C VAL A 268 24.95 -2.20 -21.45
N LEU A 269 25.06 -2.43 -20.14
CA LEU A 269 25.35 -3.75 -19.58
C LEU A 269 24.18 -4.74 -19.72
N GLU A 270 22.95 -4.25 -19.82
CA GLU A 270 21.79 -5.06 -20.15
C GLU A 270 21.92 -5.75 -21.53
N GLN A 271 22.59 -5.09 -22.48
CA GLN A 271 22.80 -5.59 -23.84
C GLN A 271 24.11 -6.37 -23.99
N SER A 272 25.03 -6.22 -23.03
CA SER A 272 26.34 -6.87 -23.05
C SER A 272 26.29 -8.34 -22.59
N PRO A 273 27.26 -9.17 -23.01
CA PRO A 273 27.47 -10.49 -22.42
C PRO A 273 27.78 -10.41 -20.92
N ALA A 274 27.57 -11.52 -20.21
CA ALA A 274 27.79 -11.62 -18.75
C ALA A 274 29.19 -11.17 -18.31
N GLU A 275 30.19 -11.51 -19.11
CA GLU A 275 31.61 -11.29 -18.81
C GLU A 275 31.91 -9.79 -18.68
N ASP A 276 31.24 -8.95 -19.48
CA ASP A 276 31.40 -7.50 -19.45
C ASP A 276 30.75 -6.84 -18.23
N CYS A 277 29.90 -7.55 -17.48
CA CYS A 277 29.28 -7.02 -16.26
C CYS A 277 30.23 -7.09 -15.05
N VAL A 278 31.24 -7.97 -15.12
CA VAL A 278 32.19 -8.25 -14.03
C VAL A 278 33.40 -7.34 -14.17
N ILE A 279 33.92 -6.85 -13.04
CA ILE A 279 35.19 -6.13 -13.01
C ILE A 279 36.32 -7.18 -13.03
N PRO A 280 37.30 -7.09 -13.96
CA PRO A 280 38.40 -8.05 -14.02
C PRO A 280 39.16 -8.17 -12.70
N LEU A 281 39.61 -9.38 -12.37
CA LEU A 281 40.38 -9.64 -11.16
C LEU A 281 41.65 -8.77 -11.12
N GLY A 282 41.83 -8.04 -10.02
CA GLY A 282 42.98 -7.16 -9.80
C GLY A 282 42.72 -5.69 -10.14
N VAL A 283 41.67 -5.37 -10.90
CA VAL A 283 41.29 -4.00 -11.24
C VAL A 283 40.53 -3.37 -10.06
N SER A 284 40.93 -2.17 -9.65
CA SER A 284 40.23 -1.42 -8.59
C SER A 284 38.91 -0.84 -9.10
N THR A 285 37.94 -0.56 -8.21
CA THR A 285 36.69 0.14 -8.60
C THR A 285 36.98 1.48 -9.27
N ARG A 286 38.01 2.19 -8.80
CA ARG A 286 38.43 3.46 -9.38
C ARG A 286 38.90 3.29 -10.83
N GLU A 287 39.74 2.30 -11.10
CA GLU A 287 40.20 1.98 -12.47
C GLU A 287 39.05 1.54 -13.38
N ALA A 288 38.12 0.73 -12.86
CA ALA A 288 36.96 0.26 -13.63
C ALA A 288 36.01 1.41 -14.03
N LEU A 289 35.90 2.46 -13.21
CA LEU A 289 35.01 3.60 -13.46
C LEU A 289 35.69 4.77 -14.19
N ALA A 290 37.02 4.87 -14.14
CA ALA A 290 37.79 5.96 -14.76
C ALA A 290 37.49 6.18 -16.27
N PRO A 291 37.20 5.16 -17.10
CA PRO A 291 36.85 5.37 -18.50
C PRO A 291 35.48 6.02 -18.73
N HIS A 292 34.62 6.04 -17.70
CA HIS A 292 33.21 6.44 -17.84
C HIS A 292 32.86 7.72 -17.06
N LEU A 293 33.78 8.23 -16.25
CA LEU A 293 33.59 9.39 -15.40
C LEU A 293 34.82 10.29 -15.39
N ALA A 294 34.60 11.59 -15.13
CA ALA A 294 35.69 12.50 -14.84
C ALA A 294 36.51 11.98 -13.64
N ARG A 295 37.83 11.90 -13.82
CA ARG A 295 38.75 11.35 -12.82
C ARG A 295 38.58 11.98 -11.43
N GLU A 296 38.40 13.29 -11.39
CA GLU A 296 38.17 14.07 -10.17
C GLU A 296 36.94 13.58 -9.39
N LEU A 297 35.85 13.25 -10.09
CA LEU A 297 34.62 12.75 -9.47
C LEU A 297 34.83 11.34 -8.90
N VAL A 298 35.52 10.47 -9.64
CA VAL A 298 35.82 9.11 -9.17
C VAL A 298 36.75 9.16 -7.95
N GLU A 299 37.78 9.99 -7.98
CA GLU A 299 38.71 10.13 -6.86
C GLU A 299 38.07 10.74 -5.61
N ALA A 300 37.10 11.65 -5.77
CA ALA A 300 36.35 12.24 -4.67
C ALA A 300 35.38 11.26 -3.99
N VAL A 301 34.81 10.30 -4.74
CA VAL A 301 33.73 9.44 -4.24
C VAL A 301 34.21 8.01 -3.94
N VAL A 302 35.17 7.48 -4.70
CA VAL A 302 35.64 6.09 -4.61
C VAL A 302 36.98 6.01 -3.86
N PRO A 303 37.08 5.33 -2.71
CA PRO A 303 38.34 5.09 -2.00
C PRO A 303 39.33 4.25 -2.83
N ALA A 304 40.63 4.54 -2.72
CA ALA A 304 41.68 3.93 -3.56
C ALA A 304 41.82 2.40 -3.44
N GLY A 305 41.42 1.81 -2.31
CA GLY A 305 41.47 0.35 -2.08
C GLY A 305 40.17 -0.39 -2.39
N MET A 306 39.14 0.30 -2.87
CA MET A 306 37.83 -0.31 -3.02
C MET A 306 37.77 -1.24 -4.23
N ARG A 307 37.19 -2.43 -4.03
CA ARG A 307 37.01 -3.45 -5.05
C ARG A 307 35.57 -3.92 -5.04
N HIS A 308 34.96 -3.91 -6.21
CA HIS A 308 33.64 -4.43 -6.49
C HIS A 308 33.76 -5.54 -7.52
N GLU A 309 32.94 -6.56 -7.37
CA GLU A 309 32.88 -7.67 -8.33
C GLU A 309 32.15 -7.27 -9.62
N TYR A 310 31.13 -6.40 -9.50
CA TYR A 310 30.30 -5.97 -10.63
C TYR A 310 30.39 -4.46 -10.83
N GLN A 311 30.39 -4.04 -12.09
CA GLN A 311 30.53 -2.63 -12.46
C GLN A 311 29.40 -1.76 -11.90
N LEU A 312 28.15 -2.24 -11.91
CA LEU A 312 27.02 -1.45 -11.39
C LEU A 312 26.94 -1.43 -9.87
N CYS A 313 27.50 -2.42 -9.16
CA CYS A 313 27.68 -2.31 -7.71
C CYS A 313 28.70 -1.21 -7.38
N ALA A 314 29.75 -1.11 -8.21
CA ALA A 314 30.76 -0.06 -8.12
C ALA A 314 30.17 1.35 -8.31
N VAL A 315 29.15 1.48 -9.18
CA VAL A 315 28.38 2.72 -9.33
C VAL A 315 27.37 2.91 -8.19
N LEU A 316 26.66 1.87 -7.74
CA LEU A 316 25.57 2.03 -6.77
C LEU A 316 26.07 2.44 -5.37
N HIS A 317 27.18 1.86 -4.91
CA HIS A 317 27.76 2.13 -3.59
C HIS A 317 29.28 2.25 -3.67
N PRO A 318 29.80 3.34 -4.27
CA PRO A 318 31.21 3.52 -4.64
C PRO A 318 32.19 3.59 -3.47
N ASN A 319 31.68 3.85 -2.26
CA ASN A 319 32.46 4.09 -1.05
C ASN A 319 32.31 2.98 0.00
N MET A 320 31.58 1.90 -0.29
CA MET A 320 31.38 0.77 0.61
C MET A 320 31.42 -0.56 -0.15
N SER A 321 31.80 -1.64 0.53
CA SER A 321 31.60 -2.99 -0.02
C SER A 321 30.09 -3.30 -0.14
N CYS A 322 29.71 -4.28 -0.97
CA CYS A 322 28.30 -4.67 -1.09
C CYS A 322 27.67 -5.03 0.27
N THR A 323 28.41 -5.75 1.13
CA THR A 323 27.94 -6.11 2.47
C THR A 323 27.87 -4.90 3.40
N GLY A 324 28.85 -4.00 3.32
CA GLY A 324 28.84 -2.74 4.06
C GLY A 324 27.66 -1.85 3.66
N ASN A 325 27.35 -1.77 2.37
CA ASN A 325 26.18 -1.06 1.85
C ASN A 325 24.88 -1.67 2.35
N THR A 326 24.73 -3.00 2.31
CA THR A 326 23.54 -3.67 2.87
C THR A 326 23.32 -3.29 4.34
N TRP A 327 24.39 -3.29 5.14
CA TRP A 327 24.29 -2.93 6.55
C TRP A 327 24.01 -1.44 6.78
N ALA A 328 24.65 -0.56 6.01
CA ALA A 328 24.42 0.88 6.07
C ALA A 328 22.98 1.24 5.68
N VAL A 329 22.45 0.63 4.62
CA VAL A 329 21.04 0.80 4.21
C VAL A 329 20.10 0.27 5.28
N ALA A 330 20.36 -0.90 5.86
CA ALA A 330 19.52 -1.48 6.91
C ALA A 330 19.45 -0.58 8.16
N THR A 331 20.60 -0.15 8.66
CA THR A 331 20.70 0.69 9.86
C THR A 331 20.14 2.10 9.62
N GLY A 332 20.40 2.69 8.45
CA GLY A 332 19.81 3.96 8.02
C GLY A 332 18.28 3.89 7.91
N ALA A 333 17.76 2.85 7.25
CA ALA A 333 16.32 2.63 7.14
C ALA A 333 15.68 2.40 8.52
N MET A 334 16.33 1.65 9.40
CA MET A 334 15.83 1.38 10.75
C MET A 334 15.72 2.66 11.59
N THR A 335 16.75 3.52 11.56
CA THR A 335 16.73 4.80 12.30
C THR A 335 15.68 5.76 11.77
N GLN A 336 15.52 5.85 10.45
CA GLN A 336 14.51 6.72 9.83
C GLN A 336 13.08 6.21 10.09
N ALA A 337 12.84 4.93 9.83
CA ALA A 337 11.55 4.29 10.13
C ALA A 337 11.23 4.42 11.62
N GLY A 338 12.23 4.31 12.50
CA GLY A 338 12.06 4.43 13.95
C GLY A 338 11.48 5.76 14.36
N LYS A 339 12.00 6.85 13.81
CA LYS A 339 11.47 8.20 14.08
C LYS A 339 10.01 8.33 13.64
N MET A 340 9.67 7.83 12.44
CA MET A 340 8.31 7.91 11.91
C MET A 340 7.31 7.05 12.69
N TYR A 341 7.66 5.78 12.95
CA TYR A 341 6.78 4.86 13.68
C TYR A 341 6.64 5.24 15.15
N ALA A 342 7.71 5.71 15.81
CA ALA A 342 7.61 6.21 17.19
C ALA A 342 6.63 7.39 17.29
N LEU A 343 6.69 8.34 16.34
CA LEU A 343 5.74 9.46 16.30
C LEU A 343 4.31 8.96 16.08
N LEU A 344 4.10 8.12 15.06
CA LEU A 344 2.77 7.61 14.71
C LEU A 344 2.16 6.82 15.87
N TYR A 345 2.86 5.81 16.39
CA TYR A 345 2.38 5.01 17.51
C TYR A 345 2.27 5.83 18.79
N GLY A 346 3.10 6.86 18.97
CA GLY A 346 3.03 7.75 20.13
C GLY A 346 1.72 8.54 20.14
N VAL A 347 1.36 9.14 19.00
CA VAL A 347 0.05 9.82 18.82
C VAL A 347 -1.10 8.84 19.03
N MET A 348 -1.02 7.64 18.43
CA MET A 348 -2.07 6.63 18.60
C MET A 348 -2.24 6.21 20.07
N THR A 349 -1.14 5.99 20.77
CA THR A 349 -1.15 5.59 22.18
C THR A 349 -1.72 6.71 23.04
N PHE A 350 -1.35 7.96 22.78
CA PHE A 350 -1.83 9.11 23.53
C PHE A 350 -3.32 9.37 23.30
N VAL A 351 -3.80 9.31 22.05
CA VAL A 351 -5.20 9.59 21.71
C VAL A 351 -6.13 8.46 22.20
N TRP A 352 -5.79 7.20 21.92
CA TRP A 352 -6.72 6.08 22.16
C TRP A 352 -6.45 5.31 23.46
N HIS A 353 -5.26 5.42 24.05
CA HIS A 353 -4.85 4.62 25.20
C HIS A 353 -4.41 5.43 26.41
N HIS A 354 -4.73 6.73 26.50
CA HIS A 354 -4.35 7.57 27.66
C HIS A 354 -4.77 6.96 29.00
N LYS A 355 -5.99 6.43 29.13
CA LYS A 355 -6.46 5.80 30.37
C LYS A 355 -5.63 4.57 30.77
N LYS A 356 -5.32 3.71 29.80
CA LYS A 356 -4.48 2.53 30.02
C LYS A 356 -3.03 2.92 30.37
N LEU A 357 -2.57 4.04 29.86
CA LEU A 357 -1.24 4.58 30.16
C LEU A 357 -1.15 5.05 31.63
N GLU A 358 -2.23 5.59 32.19
CA GLU A 358 -2.32 5.96 33.62
C GLU A 358 -2.38 4.72 34.52
N GLU A 359 -3.17 3.71 34.14
CA GLU A 359 -3.35 2.48 34.93
C GLU A 359 -2.11 1.56 34.90
N ASN A 360 -1.54 1.33 33.72
CA ASN A 360 -0.49 0.33 33.50
C ASN A 360 0.62 0.85 32.56
N PRO A 361 1.42 1.86 32.98
CA PRO A 361 2.36 2.54 32.10
C PRO A 361 3.45 1.61 31.54
N LYS A 362 3.95 0.66 32.35
CA LYS A 362 5.01 -0.27 31.92
C LYS A 362 4.58 -1.16 30.76
N GLU A 363 3.36 -1.70 30.83
CA GLU A 363 2.83 -2.58 29.78
C GLU A 363 2.55 -1.80 28.49
N VAL A 364 1.97 -0.61 28.59
CA VAL A 364 1.72 0.25 27.43
C VAL A 364 3.03 0.67 26.77
N VAL A 365 4.04 1.08 27.55
CA VAL A 365 5.37 1.44 27.03
C VAL A 365 6.07 0.23 26.41
N TYR A 366 6.02 -0.94 27.04
CA TYR A 366 6.61 -2.16 26.48
C TYR A 366 5.97 -2.54 25.14
N ARG A 367 4.64 -2.52 25.06
CA ARG A 367 3.91 -2.78 23.80
C ARG A 367 4.23 -1.73 22.74
N PHE A 368 4.32 -0.46 23.12
CA PHE A 368 4.72 0.63 22.22
C PHE A 368 6.12 0.39 21.66
N VAL A 369 7.13 0.19 22.52
CA VAL A 369 8.52 -0.04 22.10
C VAL A 369 8.62 -1.28 21.22
N THR A 370 8.01 -2.39 21.64
CA THR A 370 8.02 -3.65 20.87
C THR A 370 7.37 -3.47 19.50
N SER A 371 6.27 -2.72 19.42
CA SER A 371 5.59 -2.42 18.14
C SER A 371 6.45 -1.55 17.23
N VAL A 372 7.11 -0.52 17.77
CA VAL A 372 8.05 0.32 17.03
C VAL A 372 9.23 -0.51 16.52
N VAL A 373 9.90 -1.28 17.39
CA VAL A 373 11.05 -2.11 17.02
C VAL A 373 10.67 -3.13 15.96
N ARG A 374 9.52 -3.80 16.09
CA ARG A 374 9.04 -4.77 15.10
C ARG A 374 8.78 -4.11 13.74
N SER A 375 8.01 -3.02 13.70
CA SER A 375 7.67 -2.34 12.45
C SER A 375 8.89 -1.74 11.77
N THR A 376 9.85 -1.22 12.54
CA THR A 376 11.11 -0.68 12.02
C THR A 376 12.02 -1.77 11.47
N ALA A 377 12.13 -2.92 12.14
CA ALA A 377 12.90 -4.05 11.65
C ALA A 377 12.33 -4.60 10.34
N VAL A 378 10.99 -4.75 10.25
CA VAL A 378 10.33 -5.20 9.01
C VAL A 378 10.55 -4.19 7.89
N SER A 379 10.36 -2.90 8.14
CA SER A 379 10.59 -1.86 7.13
C SER A 379 12.06 -1.81 6.69
N ALA A 380 13.00 -1.89 7.62
CA ALA A 380 14.43 -1.87 7.33
C ALA A 380 14.85 -3.08 6.50
N LEU A 381 14.34 -4.27 6.84
CA LEU A 381 14.56 -5.48 6.07
C LEU A 381 13.99 -5.35 4.66
N ALA A 382 12.74 -4.89 4.52
CA ALA A 382 12.11 -4.68 3.22
C ALA A 382 12.89 -3.68 2.35
N THR A 383 13.30 -2.54 2.91
CA THR A 383 14.15 -1.55 2.23
C THR A 383 15.51 -2.13 1.85
N SER A 384 16.13 -2.92 2.73
CA SER A 384 17.43 -3.54 2.47
C SER A 384 17.34 -4.57 1.36
N VAL A 385 16.34 -5.45 1.38
CA VAL A 385 16.08 -6.43 0.32
C VAL A 385 15.83 -5.71 -1.00
N ALA A 386 15.00 -4.66 -0.99
CA ALA A 386 14.67 -3.90 -2.18
C ALA A 386 15.89 -3.14 -2.74
N ALA A 387 16.69 -2.47 -1.91
CA ALA A 387 17.91 -1.76 -2.32
C ALA A 387 19.00 -2.71 -2.84
N ASN A 388 19.10 -3.91 -2.27
CA ASN A 388 20.08 -4.91 -2.67
C ASN A 388 19.54 -5.91 -3.71
N SER A 389 18.27 -5.79 -4.12
CA SER A 389 17.64 -6.69 -5.08
C SER A 389 18.41 -6.72 -6.40
N VAL A 390 18.91 -5.56 -6.83
CA VAL A 390 19.71 -5.44 -8.06
C VAL A 390 21.07 -6.14 -7.89
N CYS A 391 21.74 -5.97 -6.74
CA CYS A 391 23.00 -6.67 -6.43
C CYS A 391 22.82 -8.18 -6.28
N LEU A 392 21.72 -8.62 -5.65
CA LEU A 392 21.38 -10.03 -5.48
C LEU A 392 21.02 -10.68 -6.82
N GLY A 393 20.23 -9.99 -7.66
CA GLY A 393 19.90 -10.45 -9.01
C GLY A 393 21.16 -10.74 -9.83
N ARG A 394 22.15 -9.84 -9.80
CA ARG A 394 23.44 -10.02 -10.48
C ARG A 394 24.18 -11.26 -10.02
N ARG A 395 24.27 -11.49 -8.70
CA ARG A 395 24.93 -12.68 -8.15
C ARG A 395 24.23 -13.97 -8.54
N MET A 396 22.90 -13.95 -8.65
CA MET A 396 22.12 -15.12 -9.01
C MET A 396 22.18 -15.43 -10.51
N PHE A 397 22.15 -14.41 -11.38
CA PHE A 397 22.02 -14.59 -12.83
C PHE A 397 23.33 -14.37 -13.60
N GLY A 398 24.35 -13.79 -12.97
CA GLY A 398 25.61 -13.40 -13.61
C GLY A 398 25.47 -12.35 -14.72
N ARG A 399 24.31 -11.70 -14.85
CA ARG A 399 23.99 -10.72 -15.91
C ARG A 399 23.10 -9.60 -15.37
N GLU A 400 23.17 -8.44 -16.01
CA GLU A 400 22.17 -7.39 -15.83
C GLU A 400 20.89 -7.75 -16.59
N ARG A 401 19.74 -7.64 -15.93
CA ARG A 401 18.43 -7.72 -16.56
C ARG A 401 17.49 -6.72 -15.89
N LYS A 402 16.58 -6.13 -16.67
CA LYS A 402 15.43 -5.45 -16.09
C LYS A 402 14.62 -6.44 -15.25
N LEU A 403 14.14 -5.95 -14.11
CA LEU A 403 13.35 -6.73 -13.15
C LEU A 403 11.88 -6.89 -13.59
N MET A 404 11.53 -6.41 -14.79
CA MET A 404 10.19 -6.48 -15.39
C MET A 404 10.27 -6.83 -16.87
#